data_AF-A0AAD8B521-F1
#
_entry.id   AF-A0AAD8B521-F1
#
_cell.length_a   1.000
_cell.length_b   1.000
_cell.length_c   1.000
_cell.angle_alpha   90.00
_cell.angle_beta   90.00
_cell.angle_gamma   90.00
#
_symmetry.space_group_name_H-M   'P 1'
#
loop_
_entity.id
_entity.type
_entity.pdbx_description
1 polymer ?
#
loop_
_entity_poly.entity_id
_entity_poly.type
_entity_poly.pdbx_seq_one_letter_code
_entity_poly.pdbx_strand_id
1 'polypeptide(L)'
;QDECKYDYLNLCSYKAGCVNTPGGYNCTCPAGQMLDNDKRSCVDCGTGNWGENCANDCACSGFGAATCDAKSGCVCKTGFT
;
A
#
# COMPACT_ATOMS: atom_id res chain seq x y z
N GLN A 1 -25.82 -0.51 -3.82
CA GLN A 1 -25.60 -1.27 -2.57
C GLN A 1 -24.40 -0.64 -1.88
N ASP A 2 -24.19 -0.83 -0.58
CA ASP A 2 -22.95 -0.39 0.08
C ASP A 2 -22.33 -1.58 0.80
N GLU A 3 -21.48 -2.28 0.07
CA GLU A 3 -20.78 -3.48 0.46
C GLU A 3 -19.74 -3.19 1.55
N CYS A 4 -19.22 -1.96 1.60
CA CYS A 4 -18.20 -1.55 2.57
C CYS A 4 -18.75 -1.44 3.99
N LYS A 5 -20.06 -1.27 4.14
CA LYS A 5 -20.74 -1.20 5.44
C LYS A 5 -20.94 -2.56 6.10
N TYR A 6 -20.85 -3.65 5.34
CA TYR A 6 -21.16 -4.99 5.82
C TYR A 6 -19.95 -5.91 5.71
N ASP A 7 -19.47 -6.42 6.84
CA ASP A 7 -18.26 -7.26 6.90
C ASP A 7 -18.34 -8.52 6.01
N TYR A 8 -19.53 -9.08 5.81
CA TYR A 8 -19.74 -10.26 4.98
C TYR A 8 -19.75 -9.95 3.46
N LEU A 9 -19.92 -8.68 3.07
CA LEU A 9 -19.85 -8.22 1.67
C LEU A 9 -18.50 -7.57 1.34
N ASN A 10 -17.88 -6.92 2.32
CA ASN A 10 -16.54 -6.36 2.18
C ASN A 10 -15.54 -7.52 2.10
N LEU A 11 -15.16 -7.91 0.89
CA LEU A 11 -14.19 -8.99 0.68
C LEU A 11 -12.75 -8.44 0.51
N CYS A 12 -12.51 -7.16 0.80
CA CYS A 12 -11.16 -6.59 0.82
C CYS A 12 -10.36 -7.17 1.99
N SER A 13 -9.08 -7.44 1.78
CA SER A 13 -8.15 -7.80 2.86
C SER A 13 -7.92 -6.61 3.79
N TYR A 14 -7.85 -5.39 3.24
CA TYR A 14 -7.85 -4.15 4.02
C TYR A 14 -9.25 -3.53 4.07
N LYS A 15 -9.98 -3.78 5.16
CA LYS A 15 -11.38 -3.35 5.31
C LYS A 15 -11.58 -1.84 5.20
N ALA A 16 -10.67 -1.07 5.77
CA ALA A 16 -10.71 0.40 5.75
C ALA A 16 -10.41 0.99 4.38
N GLY A 17 -9.88 0.20 3.43
CA GLY A 17 -9.68 0.59 2.03
C GLY A 17 -10.86 0.27 1.13
N CYS A 18 -12.00 -0.17 1.66
CA CYS A 18 -13.17 -0.41 0.82
C CYS A 18 -13.79 0.92 0.38
N VAL A 19 -13.95 1.07 -0.93
CA VAL A 19 -14.56 2.23 -1.57
C VAL A 19 -15.78 1.77 -2.37
N ASN A 20 -16.96 2.20 -1.95
CA ASN A 20 -18.19 1.90 -2.64
C ASN A 20 -18.26 2.65 -3.99
N THR A 21 -18.75 2.00 -5.05
CA THR A 21 -18.81 2.55 -6.40
C THR A 21 -20.14 2.22 -7.08
N PRO A 22 -20.58 3.01 -8.09
CA PRO A 22 -21.74 2.64 -8.88
C PRO A 22 -21.51 1.30 -9.59
N GLY A 23 -22.21 0.24 -9.16
CA GLY A 23 -22.07 -1.11 -9.71
C GLY A 23 -21.25 -2.09 -8.87
N GLY A 24 -20.76 -1.70 -7.70
CA GLY A 24 -20.05 -2.60 -6.78
C GLY A 24 -19.14 -1.84 -5.80
N TYR A 25 -18.02 -2.44 -5.42
CA TYR A 25 -17.00 -1.80 -4.59
C TYR A 25 -15.59 -2.06 -5.14
N ASN A 26 -14.65 -1.18 -4.78
CA ASN A 26 -13.22 -1.37 -5.01
C ASN A 26 -12.49 -1.42 -3.68
N CYS A 27 -11.38 -2.15 -3.65
CA CYS A 27 -10.49 -2.21 -2.51
C CYS A 27 -9.26 -1.34 -2.77
N THR A 28 -8.77 -0.68 -1.73
CA THR A 28 -7.46 -0.01 -1.71
C THR A 28 -6.60 -0.62 -0.62
N CYS A 29 -5.29 -0.37 -0.70
CA CYS A 29 -4.30 -0.88 0.22
C CYS A 29 -3.58 0.27 0.92
N PRO A 30 -3.10 0.06 2.16
CA PRO A 30 -2.29 1.07 2.83
C PRO A 30 -0.95 1.27 2.14
N ALA A 31 -0.27 2.39 2.43
CA ALA A 31 1.08 2.62 1.95
C ALA A 31 2.02 1.47 2.32
N GLY A 32 2.90 1.09 1.39
CA GLY A 32 3.75 -0.09 1.48
C GLY A 32 3.12 -1.39 1.00
N GLN A 33 1.88 -1.32 0.53
CA GLN A 33 1.20 -2.42 -0.14
C GLN A 33 0.55 -1.95 -1.44
N MET A 34 0.30 -2.91 -2.32
CA MET A 34 -0.48 -2.71 -3.54
C MET A 34 -1.60 -3.74 -3.65
N LEU A 35 -2.63 -3.38 -4.40
CA LEU A 35 -3.73 -4.28 -4.68
C LEU A 35 -3.26 -5.40 -5.63
N ASP A 36 -3.51 -6.64 -5.22
CA ASP A 36 -3.19 -7.82 -6.03
C ASP A 36 -4.17 -7.97 -7.21
N ASN A 37 -3.87 -8.89 -8.13
CA ASN A 37 -4.66 -9.16 -9.33
C ASN A 37 -6.10 -9.61 -9.03
N ASP A 38 -6.36 -10.11 -7.82
CA ASP A 38 -7.71 -10.46 -7.34
C ASP A 38 -8.57 -9.22 -7.00
N LYS A 39 -7.97 -8.02 -7.03
CA LYS A 39 -8.57 -6.71 -6.68
C LYS A 39 -9.09 -6.63 -5.26
N ARG A 40 -8.61 -7.48 -4.36
CA ARG A 40 -9.12 -7.60 -2.98
C ARG A 40 -8.01 -7.75 -1.97
N SER A 41 -6.95 -8.46 -2.33
CA SER A 41 -5.81 -8.72 -1.48
C SER A 41 -4.77 -7.62 -1.60
N CYS A 42 -4.11 -7.32 -0.48
CA CYS A 42 -3.00 -6.38 -0.45
C CYS A 42 -1.71 -7.20 -0.35
N VAL A 43 -0.79 -6.96 -1.28
CA VAL A 43 0.55 -7.57 -1.29
C VAL A 43 1.57 -6.49 -0.97
N ASP A 44 2.61 -6.87 -0.22
CA ASP A 44 3.66 -5.94 0.16
C ASP A 44 4.44 -5.45 -1.07
N CYS A 45 4.93 -4.21 -1.01
CA CYS A 45 5.81 -3.69 -2.05
C CYS A 45 7.11 -4.49 -2.12
N GLY A 46 7.58 -4.72 -3.35
CA GLY A 46 8.86 -5.36 -3.60
C GLY A 46 10.03 -4.53 -3.06
N THR A 47 11.17 -5.18 -2.86
CA THR A 47 12.43 -4.51 -2.54
C THR A 47 12.77 -3.48 -3.60
N GLY A 48 12.62 -2.20 -3.26
CA GLY A 48 12.86 -1.10 -4.17
C GLY A 48 11.65 -0.22 -4.46
N ASN A 49 10.45 -0.54 -3.96
CA ASN A 49 9.27 0.30 -4.15
C ASN A 49 8.58 0.67 -2.84
N TRP A 50 7.93 1.83 -2.82
CA TRP A 50 7.27 2.37 -1.64
C TRP A 50 6.05 3.27 -1.94
N GLY A 51 5.29 3.57 -0.90
CA GLY A 51 4.11 4.45 -0.94
C GLY A 51 2.82 3.71 -1.29
N GLU A 52 1.79 4.46 -1.72
CA GLU A 52 0.51 3.88 -2.12
C GLU A 52 0.64 3.12 -3.44
N ASN A 53 0.13 1.89 -3.48
CA ASN A 53 0.24 0.99 -4.63
C ASN A 53 1.68 0.81 -5.14
N CYS A 54 2.68 0.95 -4.26
CA CYS A 54 4.10 0.82 -4.62
C CYS A 54 4.53 1.74 -5.78
N ALA A 55 3.87 2.90 -5.92
CA ALA A 55 4.05 3.78 -7.08
C ALA A 55 5.40 4.50 -7.13
N ASN A 56 6.19 4.45 -6.06
CA ASN A 56 7.48 5.16 -5.98
C ASN A 56 8.64 4.17 -5.95
N ASP A 57 9.74 4.51 -6.62
CA ASP A 57 11.00 3.78 -6.55
C ASP A 57 11.89 4.31 -5.42
N CYS A 58 12.58 3.39 -4.74
CA CYS A 58 13.55 3.68 -3.70
C CYS A 58 14.90 4.06 -4.33
N ALA A 59 15.01 5.32 -4.74
CA ALA A 59 16.24 5.92 -5.25
C ALA A 59 17.18 6.39 -4.11
N CYS A 60 17.52 5.50 -3.16
CA CYS A 60 18.25 5.86 -1.93
C CYS A 60 19.77 6.05 -2.11
N SER A 61 20.29 5.83 -3.32
CA SER A 61 21.72 5.69 -3.64
C SER A 61 22.59 6.95 -3.50
N GLY A 62 22.06 8.06 -2.98
CA GLY A 62 22.78 9.33 -2.83
C GLY A 62 22.54 10.10 -1.53
N PHE A 63 21.70 9.59 -0.63
CA PHE A 63 21.16 10.38 0.50
C PHE A 63 21.59 9.90 1.89
N GLY A 64 22.55 8.98 2.01
CA GLY A 64 22.92 8.40 3.31
C GLY A 64 21.85 7.48 3.92
N ALA A 65 20.85 7.10 3.13
CA ALA A 65 19.84 6.11 3.47
C ALA A 65 20.37 4.70 3.20
N ALA A 66 20.25 3.81 4.19
CA ALA A 66 20.65 2.40 4.05
C ALA A 66 19.49 1.48 3.70
N THR A 67 18.27 1.89 4.06
CA THR A 67 17.10 1.03 4.01
C THR A 67 15.97 1.74 3.31
N CYS A 68 15.20 0.96 2.56
CA CYS A 68 13.96 1.36 1.94
C CYS A 68 12.82 0.80 2.80
N ASP A 69 12.06 1.67 3.44
CA ASP A 69 10.81 1.31 4.10
C ASP A 69 9.68 1.37 3.07
N ALA A 70 8.87 0.31 2.97
CA ALA A 70 7.82 0.23 1.97
C ALA A 70 6.76 1.35 2.14
N LYS A 71 6.59 1.91 3.34
CA LYS A 71 5.60 2.96 3.59
C LYS A 71 6.16 4.36 3.28
N SER A 72 7.41 4.58 3.67
CA SER A 72 8.02 5.90 3.80
C SER A 72 9.13 6.18 2.78
N GLY A 73 9.62 5.14 2.09
CA GLY A 73 10.74 5.22 1.16
C GLY A 73 12.08 5.16 1.87
N CYS A 74 13.01 6.02 1.48
CA CYS A 74 14.38 5.98 1.97
C CYS A 74 14.48 6.42 3.44
N VAL A 75 14.97 5.54 4.29
CA VAL A 75 15.22 5.80 5.72
C VAL A 75 16.72 5.98 5.96
N CYS A 76 17.08 7.12 6.56
CA CYS A 76 18.46 7.45 6.93
C CYS A 76 19.00 6.49 8.00
N LYS A 77 20.30 6.19 7.95
CA LYS A 77 20.96 5.45 9.05
C LYS A 77 20.84 6.26 10.36
N THR A 78 20.48 5.59 11.45
CA THR A 78 20.51 6.16 12.80
C THR A 78 21.92 6.69 13.11
N GLY A 79 22.07 8.02 13.23
CA GLY A 79 23.35 8.69 13.48
C GLY A 79 23.68 9.87 12.56
N PHE A 80 22.90 10.12 11.51
CA PHE A 80 22.97 11.34 10.72
C PHE A 80 21.83 12.30 11.14
N THR A 81 22.18 13.36 11.87
CA THR A 81 21.34 14.54 12.15
C THR A 81 21.86 15.73 11.37
#